data_AF-A0A5N6MGQ9-F1
#
_entry.id   AF-A0A5N6MGQ9-F1
#
_cell.length_a   1.000
_cell.length_b   1.000
_cell.length_c   1.000
_cell.angle_alpha   90.00
_cell.angle_beta   90.00
_cell.angle_gamma   90.00
#
_symmetry.space_group_name_H-M   'P 1'
#
loop_
_entity.id
_entity.type
_entity.pdbx_description
1 polymer ?
#
loop_
_entity_poly.entity_id
_entity_poly.type
_entity_poly.pdbx_seq_one_letter_code
_entity_poly.pdbx_strand_id
1 'polypeptide(L)'
;MGIYKLEGTVPLGPMLGILPQIGADVGNGITADVDGAEVTIQFSPLSPSGYSVMPSTLTVTVSFSEGVFTPQCAFDLLVDATQNVLDMIRVTQPTTGLPGTLPNFSGVVLRRDSTVEPLGFDWREGYREVAMIIRPQELQPHANDFRRAVQRELNDDWDLDILIAQARHYAQMNWESNPSLSMFLAALVLETKMKRVLWRDTPSDMQEAMLLEVPKTAPLKFEVLKLFSSVSTKYLGRSLKKERPKLWPTVQKVFKDRNQFAHQAVHATRTEANDAVRCARRVMLWLDGGSQQNYRH
;
A
#
# COMPACT_ATOMS: atom_id res chain seq x y z
N MET A 1 -29.59 -23.85 6.04
CA MET A 1 -28.88 -22.63 6.48
C MET A 1 -29.19 -21.55 5.46
N GLY A 2 -29.47 -20.32 5.88
CA GLY A 2 -29.63 -19.21 4.93
C GLY A 2 -28.27 -18.73 4.45
N ILE A 3 -28.18 -18.32 3.18
CA ILE A 3 -26.99 -17.63 2.66
C ILE A 3 -27.25 -16.13 2.75
N TYR A 4 -26.37 -15.45 3.48
CA TYR A 4 -26.35 -14.01 3.58
C TYR A 4 -25.42 -13.42 2.52
N LYS A 5 -25.78 -12.23 2.02
CA LYS A 5 -24.93 -11.43 1.13
C LYS A 5 -24.89 -10.01 1.64
N LEU A 6 -23.69 -9.49 1.88
CA LEU A 6 -23.48 -8.10 2.23
C LEU A 6 -22.88 -7.37 1.03
N GLU A 7 -23.64 -6.46 0.43
CA GLU A 7 -23.29 -5.70 -0.78
C GLU A 7 -22.90 -4.27 -0.40
N GLY A 8 -21.66 -3.86 -0.71
CA GLY A 8 -21.18 -2.48 -0.55
C GLY A 8 -20.79 -1.86 -1.89
N THR A 9 -21.33 -0.67 -2.19
CA THR A 9 -21.06 0.03 -3.46
C THR A 9 -20.28 1.32 -3.23
N VAL A 10 -19.19 1.52 -3.96
CA VAL A 10 -18.38 2.74 -3.98
C VAL A 10 -18.43 3.40 -5.37
N PRO A 11 -18.76 4.71 -5.47
CA PRO A 11 -18.68 5.42 -6.73
C PRO A 11 -17.22 5.70 -7.12
N LEU A 12 -16.83 5.24 -8.32
CA LEU A 12 -15.55 5.50 -8.96
C LEU A 12 -15.61 6.74 -9.87
N GLY A 13 -16.41 7.75 -9.46
CA GLY A 13 -16.56 9.01 -10.19
C GLY A 13 -15.22 9.74 -10.38
N PRO A 14 -15.15 10.75 -11.28
CA PRO A 14 -13.90 11.27 -11.83
C PRO A 14 -12.92 11.83 -10.78
N MET A 15 -12.06 10.98 -10.25
CA MET A 15 -11.08 11.33 -9.22
C MET A 15 -9.93 12.08 -9.90
N LEU A 16 -9.71 13.34 -9.49
CA LEU A 16 -8.80 14.30 -10.14
C LEU A 16 -8.99 14.42 -11.68
N GLY A 17 -10.19 14.12 -12.19
CA GLY A 17 -10.53 14.18 -13.61
C GLY A 17 -10.19 12.94 -14.45
N ILE A 18 -9.74 11.84 -13.83
CA ILE A 18 -9.42 10.58 -14.53
C ILE A 18 -10.22 9.42 -13.92
N LEU A 19 -10.83 8.59 -14.79
CA LEU A 19 -11.48 7.35 -14.39
C LEU A 19 -10.45 6.21 -14.29
N PRO A 20 -10.63 5.26 -13.36
CA PRO A 20 -9.84 4.03 -13.34
C PRO A 20 -9.86 3.30 -14.69
N GLN A 21 -8.77 2.63 -15.02
CA GLN A 21 -8.66 1.69 -16.13
C GLN A 21 -8.35 0.31 -15.55
N ILE A 22 -9.19 -0.68 -15.84
CA ILE A 22 -9.00 -2.07 -15.38
C ILE A 22 -8.80 -3.02 -16.55
N GLY A 23 -8.11 -4.14 -16.29
CA GLY A 23 -7.89 -5.19 -17.28
C GLY A 23 -9.19 -5.83 -17.76
N ALA A 24 -9.21 -6.33 -19.00
CA ALA A 24 -10.39 -7.00 -19.56
C ALA A 24 -10.74 -8.31 -18.82
N ASP A 25 -9.75 -8.94 -18.18
CA ASP A 25 -9.90 -10.07 -17.26
C ASP A 25 -10.67 -9.70 -15.98
N VAL A 26 -10.53 -8.46 -15.51
CA VAL A 26 -11.21 -7.93 -14.32
C VAL A 26 -12.68 -7.54 -14.60
N GLY A 27 -13.05 -7.31 -15.86
CA GLY A 27 -14.38 -6.85 -16.26
C GLY A 27 -15.54 -7.82 -15.95
N ASN A 28 -15.25 -9.12 -15.77
CA ASN A 28 -16.24 -10.12 -15.36
C ASN A 28 -16.43 -10.20 -13.83
N GLY A 29 -15.63 -9.44 -13.07
CA GLY A 29 -15.50 -9.53 -11.62
C GLY A 29 -14.42 -10.50 -11.15
N ILE A 30 -13.99 -10.34 -9.90
CA ILE A 30 -12.99 -11.18 -9.22
C ILE A 30 -13.65 -11.80 -7.99
N THR A 31 -13.51 -13.12 -7.82
CA THR A 31 -14.00 -13.84 -6.63
C THR A 31 -12.84 -14.51 -5.89
N ALA A 32 -12.87 -14.49 -4.56
CA ALA A 32 -11.92 -15.12 -3.66
C ALA A 32 -12.65 -15.65 -2.40
N ASP A 33 -12.15 -16.73 -1.81
CA ASP A 33 -12.55 -17.14 -0.45
C ASP A 33 -11.60 -16.51 0.58
N VAL A 34 -12.18 -15.97 1.66
CA VAL A 34 -11.48 -15.43 2.82
C VAL A 34 -12.16 -15.96 4.08
N ASP A 35 -11.43 -16.73 4.88
CA ASP A 35 -11.87 -17.30 6.16
C ASP A 35 -13.23 -18.07 6.09
N GLY A 36 -13.63 -18.58 4.92
CA GLY A 36 -14.91 -19.25 4.69
C GLY A 36 -16.08 -18.33 4.30
N ALA A 37 -15.80 -17.08 3.91
CA ALA A 37 -16.73 -16.19 3.21
C ALA A 37 -16.24 -15.94 1.78
N GLU A 38 -17.15 -15.98 0.81
CA GLU A 38 -16.87 -15.69 -0.60
C GLU A 38 -16.96 -14.17 -0.83
N VAL A 39 -15.83 -13.54 -1.13
CA VAL A 39 -15.74 -12.13 -1.50
C VAL A 39 -15.72 -12.01 -3.02
N THR A 40 -16.76 -11.40 -3.58
CA THR A 40 -16.88 -11.10 -5.02
C THR A 40 -16.82 -9.59 -5.26
N ILE A 41 -15.98 -9.19 -6.21
CA ILE A 41 -15.65 -7.80 -6.57
C ILE A 41 -16.14 -7.57 -8.01
N GLN A 42 -16.96 -6.55 -8.25
CA GLN A 42 -17.53 -6.24 -9.57
C GLN A 42 -17.36 -4.76 -9.92
N PHE A 43 -17.21 -4.50 -11.23
CA PHE A 43 -16.96 -3.17 -11.78
C PHE A 43 -18.01 -2.84 -12.84
N SER A 44 -18.85 -1.85 -12.58
CA SER A 44 -19.88 -1.43 -13.54
C SER A 44 -19.29 -0.39 -14.51
N PRO A 45 -19.28 -0.63 -15.84
CA PRO A 45 -18.67 0.29 -16.79
C PRO A 45 -19.49 1.57 -16.98
N LEU A 46 -18.82 2.65 -17.39
CA LEU A 46 -19.45 3.93 -17.74
C LEU A 46 -19.86 4.00 -19.24
N SER A 47 -19.34 3.08 -20.05
CA SER A 47 -19.56 3.00 -21.51
C SER A 47 -19.72 1.55 -21.98
N PRO A 48 -20.42 1.28 -23.10
CA PRO A 48 -20.51 -0.07 -23.68
C PRO A 48 -19.15 -0.61 -24.15
N SER A 49 -19.06 -1.94 -24.25
CA SER A 49 -17.83 -2.70 -24.52
C SER A 49 -17.13 -2.33 -25.83
N GLY A 50 -15.82 -2.09 -25.78
CA GLY A 50 -14.97 -1.89 -26.97
C GLY A 50 -13.58 -1.29 -26.71
N TYR A 51 -13.37 -0.65 -25.56
CA TYR A 51 -12.10 -0.05 -25.14
C TYR A 51 -11.75 -0.44 -23.69
N SER A 52 -10.67 0.11 -23.12
CA SER A 52 -10.30 -0.11 -21.72
C SER A 52 -11.49 0.16 -20.79
N VAL A 53 -11.75 -0.78 -19.88
CA VAL A 53 -12.93 -0.68 -19.01
C VAL A 53 -12.71 0.47 -18.04
N MET A 54 -13.52 1.52 -18.20
CA MET A 54 -13.62 2.66 -17.29
C MET A 54 -14.87 2.46 -16.42
N PRO A 55 -14.73 2.03 -15.15
CA PRO A 55 -15.87 1.78 -14.28
C PRO A 55 -16.39 3.07 -13.62
N SER A 56 -17.70 3.14 -13.46
CA SER A 56 -18.41 4.19 -12.73
C SER A 56 -18.62 3.83 -11.25
N THR A 57 -18.70 2.54 -10.94
CA THR A 57 -18.86 1.99 -9.59
C THR A 57 -18.04 0.72 -9.39
N LEU A 58 -17.56 0.54 -8.16
CA LEU A 58 -17.08 -0.70 -7.59
C LEU A 58 -18.18 -1.24 -6.68
N THR A 59 -18.56 -2.50 -6.84
CA THR A 59 -19.42 -3.22 -5.90
C THR A 59 -18.63 -4.39 -5.32
N VAL A 60 -18.62 -4.54 -4.00
CA VAL A 60 -18.05 -5.71 -3.32
C VAL A 60 -19.17 -6.43 -2.58
N THR A 61 -19.24 -7.74 -2.73
CA THR A 61 -20.24 -8.61 -2.13
C THR A 61 -19.55 -9.67 -1.28
N VAL A 62 -19.86 -9.72 0.01
CA VAL A 62 -19.42 -10.80 0.91
C VAL A 62 -20.58 -11.78 1.08
N SER A 63 -20.48 -12.97 0.48
CA SER A 63 -21.42 -14.07 0.65
C SER A 63 -20.98 -14.95 1.83
N PHE A 64 -21.84 -15.19 2.82
CA PHE A 64 -21.49 -15.98 4.01
C PHE A 64 -22.66 -16.81 4.56
N SER A 65 -22.33 -17.83 5.36
CA SER A 65 -23.33 -18.70 6.00
C SER A 65 -23.62 -18.27 7.44
N GLU A 66 -24.91 -18.34 7.79
CA GLU A 66 -25.44 -18.11 9.14
C GLU A 66 -24.73 -18.99 10.18
N GLY A 67 -24.01 -18.37 11.13
CA GLY A 67 -23.24 -19.06 12.18
C GLY A 67 -21.73 -19.22 11.90
N VAL A 68 -21.25 -18.90 10.69
CA VAL A 68 -19.80 -18.81 10.39
C VAL A 68 -19.32 -17.37 10.53
N PHE A 69 -20.07 -16.41 9.98
CA PHE A 69 -19.84 -14.98 10.10
C PHE A 69 -21.01 -14.26 10.77
N THR A 70 -20.73 -13.16 11.46
CA THR A 70 -21.74 -12.17 11.86
C THR A 70 -21.83 -11.07 10.79
N PRO A 71 -22.96 -10.32 10.71
CA PRO A 71 -23.05 -9.15 9.82
C PRO A 71 -21.97 -8.09 10.07
N GLN A 72 -21.49 -7.94 11.32
CA GLN A 72 -20.36 -7.06 11.64
C GLN A 72 -19.06 -7.58 11.03
N CYS A 73 -18.69 -8.84 11.27
CA CYS A 73 -17.45 -9.41 10.72
C CYS A 73 -17.46 -9.44 9.19
N ALA A 74 -18.63 -9.63 8.57
CA ALA A 74 -18.79 -9.52 7.12
C ALA A 74 -18.63 -8.07 6.62
N PHE A 75 -19.03 -7.07 7.42
CA PHE A 75 -18.81 -5.65 7.12
C PHE A 75 -17.36 -5.23 7.31
N ASP A 76 -16.68 -5.74 8.35
CA ASP A 76 -15.26 -5.52 8.56
C ASP A 76 -14.44 -6.07 7.37
N LEU A 77 -14.79 -7.29 6.91
CA LEU A 77 -14.24 -7.91 5.69
C LEU A 77 -14.61 -7.14 4.40
N LEU A 78 -15.82 -6.60 4.31
CA LEU A 78 -16.24 -5.73 3.19
C LEU A 78 -15.38 -4.46 3.14
N VAL A 79 -15.11 -3.80 4.28
CA VAL A 79 -14.24 -2.63 4.38
C VAL A 79 -12.82 -3.00 3.97
N ASP A 80 -12.23 -4.04 4.57
CA ASP A 80 -10.88 -4.54 4.24
C ASP A 80 -10.73 -4.84 2.75
N ALA A 81 -11.64 -5.64 2.17
CA ALA A 81 -11.58 -6.03 0.77
C ALA A 81 -11.77 -4.83 -0.17
N THR A 82 -12.73 -3.95 0.12
CA THR A 82 -12.99 -2.77 -0.73
C THR A 82 -11.84 -1.76 -0.64
N GLN A 83 -11.26 -1.56 0.54
CA GLN A 83 -10.05 -0.75 0.70
C GLN A 83 -8.88 -1.33 -0.10
N ASN A 84 -8.59 -2.62 0.04
CA ASN A 84 -7.52 -3.29 -0.71
C ASN A 84 -7.70 -3.17 -2.25
N VAL A 85 -8.93 -3.25 -2.75
CA VAL A 85 -9.25 -3.09 -4.19
C VAL A 85 -9.12 -1.64 -4.65
N LEU A 86 -9.72 -0.67 -3.94
CA LEU A 86 -9.61 0.75 -4.26
C LEU A 86 -8.16 1.23 -4.19
N ASP A 87 -7.44 0.73 -3.19
CA ASP A 87 -6.03 0.98 -3.07
C ASP A 87 -5.33 0.38 -4.27
N MET A 88 -5.43 -0.91 -4.60
CA MET A 88 -4.81 -1.51 -5.80
C MET A 88 -5.04 -0.71 -7.12
N ILE A 89 -6.21 -0.07 -7.27
CA ILE A 89 -6.49 0.87 -8.37
C ILE A 89 -5.64 2.14 -8.26
N ARG A 90 -5.73 2.87 -7.16
CA ARG A 90 -5.04 4.15 -6.92
C ARG A 90 -3.51 3.99 -6.77
N VAL A 91 -3.08 2.83 -6.25
CA VAL A 91 -1.75 2.20 -6.22
C VAL A 91 -1.18 2.27 -7.64
N THR A 92 -1.81 1.58 -8.60
CA THR A 92 -1.35 1.54 -10.00
C THR A 92 -1.62 2.83 -10.79
N GLN A 93 -2.63 3.61 -10.39
CA GLN A 93 -3.07 4.83 -11.07
C GLN A 93 -3.17 6.01 -10.09
N PRO A 94 -2.05 6.64 -9.69
CA PRO A 94 -2.05 7.69 -8.65
C PRO A 94 -2.87 8.94 -8.99
N THR A 95 -3.17 9.17 -10.27
CA THR A 95 -4.10 10.22 -10.70
C THR A 95 -5.55 9.94 -10.33
N THR A 96 -5.90 8.75 -9.84
CA THR A 96 -7.24 8.42 -9.32
C THR A 96 -7.37 8.67 -7.81
N GLY A 97 -6.42 9.39 -7.20
CA GLY A 97 -6.50 9.86 -5.82
C GLY A 97 -5.53 9.16 -4.86
N LEU A 98 -5.53 9.62 -3.61
CA LEU A 98 -4.65 9.11 -2.56
C LEU A 98 -5.14 7.75 -2.03
N PRO A 99 -4.34 6.67 -2.11
CA PRO A 99 -4.69 5.39 -1.49
C PRO A 99 -4.76 5.46 0.05
N GLY A 100 -5.18 4.38 0.70
CA GLY A 100 -5.42 4.24 2.15
C GLY A 100 -6.47 5.21 2.69
N THR A 101 -7.20 5.87 1.78
CA THR A 101 -8.43 6.56 2.08
C THR A 101 -9.57 5.53 2.03
N LEU A 102 -10.32 5.47 3.11
CA LEU A 102 -11.42 4.51 3.33
C LEU A 102 -12.40 4.41 2.14
N PRO A 103 -13.00 3.24 1.91
CA PRO A 103 -13.93 3.01 0.82
C PRO A 103 -15.24 3.78 1.04
N ASN A 104 -15.40 4.91 0.35
CA ASN A 104 -16.56 5.80 0.47
C ASN A 104 -17.84 5.15 -0.09
N PHE A 105 -18.46 4.27 0.69
CA PHE A 105 -19.67 3.55 0.30
C PHE A 105 -20.85 4.52 0.11
N SER A 106 -21.43 4.54 -1.10
CA SER A 106 -22.71 5.21 -1.37
C SER A 106 -23.88 4.43 -0.77
N GLY A 107 -23.72 3.12 -0.54
CA GLY A 107 -24.66 2.28 0.17
C GLY A 107 -24.04 0.95 0.59
N VAL A 108 -24.60 0.39 1.65
CA VAL A 108 -24.31 -0.96 2.17
C VAL A 108 -25.64 -1.65 2.42
N VAL A 109 -25.82 -2.86 1.89
CA VAL A 109 -27.08 -3.60 1.88
C VAL A 109 -26.84 -5.04 2.32
N LEU A 110 -27.45 -5.46 3.42
CA LEU A 110 -27.51 -6.87 3.80
C LEU A 110 -28.71 -7.54 3.13
N ARG A 111 -28.51 -8.75 2.60
CA ARG A 111 -29.56 -9.62 2.08
C ARG A 111 -29.50 -10.99 2.73
N ARG A 112 -30.66 -11.62 2.86
CA ARG A 112 -30.82 -13.07 3.04
C ARG A 112 -31.55 -13.62 1.83
N ASP A 113 -30.87 -14.50 1.07
CA ASP A 113 -31.31 -15.07 -0.20
C ASP A 113 -31.68 -14.02 -1.28
N SER A 114 -32.87 -13.40 -1.22
CA SER A 114 -33.29 -12.26 -2.06
C SER A 114 -33.91 -11.10 -1.28
N THR A 115 -34.22 -11.28 0.00
CA THR A 115 -34.83 -10.28 0.88
C THR A 115 -33.75 -9.35 1.43
N VAL A 116 -34.03 -8.04 1.51
CA VAL A 116 -33.17 -7.08 2.20
C VAL A 116 -33.42 -7.15 3.71
N GLU A 117 -32.36 -7.34 4.47
CA GLU A 117 -32.39 -7.47 5.94
C GLU A 117 -31.79 -6.22 6.61
N PRO A 118 -32.22 -5.85 7.83
CA PRO A 118 -31.55 -4.80 8.60
C PRO A 118 -30.14 -5.28 9.04
N LEU A 119 -29.15 -4.39 8.93
CA LEU A 119 -27.76 -4.68 9.33
C LEU A 119 -27.59 -4.95 10.84
N GLY A 120 -28.46 -4.38 11.67
CA GLY A 120 -28.39 -4.46 13.14
C GLY A 120 -27.50 -3.40 13.81
N PHE A 121 -26.74 -2.62 13.03
CA PHE A 121 -25.86 -1.53 13.47
C PHE A 121 -25.85 -0.39 12.43
N ASP A 122 -25.46 0.84 12.82
CA ASP A 122 -25.16 1.89 11.85
C ASP A 122 -23.69 1.80 11.41
N TRP A 123 -23.50 1.28 10.21
CA TRP A 123 -22.20 1.15 9.55
C TRP A 123 -21.48 2.50 9.32
N ARG A 124 -22.19 3.64 9.45
CA ARG A 124 -21.61 4.98 9.29
C ARG A 124 -20.90 5.49 10.54
N GLU A 125 -21.23 4.98 11.72
CA GLU A 125 -20.59 5.43 12.97
C GLU A 125 -19.22 4.76 13.18
N GLY A 126 -19.11 3.45 12.96
CA GLY A 126 -17.85 2.70 13.03
C GLY A 126 -16.86 2.98 11.89
N TYR A 127 -17.27 3.72 10.86
CA TYR A 127 -16.55 3.93 9.60
C TYR A 127 -15.20 4.67 9.72
N ARG A 128 -14.77 5.14 10.90
CA ARG A 128 -13.62 6.07 11.05
C ARG A 128 -12.32 5.46 11.58
N GLU A 129 -12.27 4.17 11.93
CA GLU A 129 -11.17 3.62 12.76
C GLU A 129 -10.05 2.89 11.97
N VAL A 130 -10.11 2.80 10.63
CA VAL A 130 -9.18 1.99 9.81
C VAL A 130 -8.57 2.81 8.65
N ALA A 131 -7.29 2.59 8.29
CA ALA A 131 -6.63 3.18 7.10
C ALA A 131 -5.28 2.50 6.77
N MET A 132 -4.97 2.10 5.51
CA MET A 132 -3.63 2.04 4.84
C MET A 132 -3.55 1.27 3.46
N ILE A 133 -2.58 1.43 2.51
CA ILE A 133 -2.23 2.56 1.58
C ILE A 133 -1.76 2.15 0.07
N ILE A 134 -0.48 2.02 -0.45
CA ILE A 134 0.00 2.50 -1.84
C ILE A 134 1.11 1.73 -2.69
N ARG A 135 1.14 1.76 -4.08
CA ARG A 135 2.33 1.70 -5.08
C ARG A 135 2.07 1.37 -6.60
N PRO A 136 3.06 1.39 -7.55
CA PRO A 136 3.47 2.43 -8.51
C PRO A 136 2.81 2.45 -9.93
N GLN A 137 3.17 3.47 -10.73
CA GLN A 137 2.63 3.85 -12.05
C GLN A 137 3.17 3.09 -13.30
N GLU A 138 3.72 1.89 -13.16
CA GLU A 138 4.48 1.18 -14.23
C GLU A 138 4.05 -0.29 -14.47
N LEU A 139 2.95 -0.73 -13.84
CA LEU A 139 2.33 -2.04 -14.04
C LEU A 139 0.80 -1.91 -14.10
N GLN A 140 0.16 -2.76 -14.89
CA GLN A 140 -1.28 -3.04 -14.77
C GLN A 140 -1.45 -4.18 -13.74
N PRO A 141 -2.39 -4.09 -12.79
CA PRO A 141 -2.58 -5.13 -11.78
C PRO A 141 -3.40 -6.28 -12.38
N HIS A 142 -2.96 -7.52 -12.18
CA HIS A 142 -3.67 -8.71 -12.65
C HIS A 142 -4.55 -9.31 -11.55
N ALA A 143 -5.55 -10.12 -11.91
CA ALA A 143 -6.49 -10.71 -10.96
C ALA A 143 -5.84 -11.51 -9.80
N ASN A 144 -4.62 -12.04 -10.00
CA ASN A 144 -3.85 -12.71 -8.94
C ASN A 144 -3.36 -11.73 -7.85
N ASP A 145 -3.02 -10.49 -8.21
CA ASP A 145 -2.50 -9.49 -7.26
C ASP A 145 -3.60 -9.04 -6.30
N PHE A 146 -4.81 -8.81 -6.82
CA PHE A 146 -6.02 -8.57 -6.03
C PHE A 146 -6.32 -9.75 -5.09
N ARG A 147 -6.27 -11.00 -5.60
CA ARG A 147 -6.54 -12.19 -4.76
C ARG A 147 -5.55 -12.29 -3.59
N ARG A 148 -4.25 -12.09 -3.84
CA ARG A 148 -3.22 -12.13 -2.78
C ARG A 148 -3.38 -11.03 -1.74
N ALA A 149 -3.78 -9.81 -2.14
CA ALA A 149 -4.10 -8.75 -1.19
C ALA A 149 -5.32 -9.11 -0.32
N VAL A 150 -6.39 -9.61 -0.94
CA VAL A 150 -7.63 -10.05 -0.26
C VAL A 150 -7.37 -11.23 0.69
N GLN A 151 -6.48 -12.15 0.34
CA GLN A 151 -6.07 -13.30 1.17
C GLN A 151 -4.92 -12.97 2.15
N ARG A 152 -4.55 -11.70 2.30
CA ARG A 152 -3.47 -11.21 3.19
C ARG A 152 -2.08 -11.84 2.92
N GLU A 153 -1.84 -12.38 1.71
CA GLU A 153 -0.58 -13.00 1.27
C GLU A 153 0.50 -11.97 0.84
N LEU A 154 0.57 -10.82 1.52
CA LEU A 154 1.54 -9.75 1.25
C LEU A 154 2.70 -9.83 2.25
N ASN A 155 3.89 -9.40 1.86
CA ASN A 155 5.08 -9.48 2.72
C ASN A 155 5.03 -8.51 3.92
N ASP A 156 5.83 -8.80 4.95
CA ASP A 156 5.97 -8.01 6.20
C ASP A 156 6.32 -6.52 5.98
N ASP A 157 6.76 -6.16 4.78
CA ASP A 157 7.12 -4.80 4.38
C ASP A 157 6.05 -4.12 3.52
N TRP A 158 4.81 -4.63 3.52
CA TRP A 158 3.68 -4.00 2.83
C TRP A 158 3.45 -2.56 3.30
N ASP A 159 3.57 -2.25 4.58
CA ASP A 159 3.50 -0.89 5.15
C ASP A 159 4.62 0.06 4.66
N LEU A 160 5.75 -0.51 4.20
CA LEU A 160 6.80 0.27 3.54
C LEU A 160 6.60 0.36 2.03
N ASP A 161 6.03 -0.68 1.40
CA ASP A 161 5.53 -0.59 0.04
C ASP A 161 4.55 0.60 -0.05
N ILE A 162 3.53 0.56 0.81
CA ILE A 162 2.67 1.66 1.22
C ILE A 162 3.40 3.02 1.27
N LEU A 163 4.18 3.36 2.31
CA LEU A 163 4.58 4.75 2.59
C LEU A 163 5.28 5.52 1.44
N ILE A 164 5.96 4.85 0.50
CA ILE A 164 6.71 5.55 -0.57
C ILE A 164 5.83 6.22 -1.61
N ALA A 165 4.62 5.70 -1.88
CA ALA A 165 3.83 6.24 -2.98
C ALA A 165 2.88 7.36 -2.52
N GLN A 166 2.86 7.64 -1.21
CA GLN A 166 2.35 8.86 -0.58
C GLN A 166 3.37 9.94 -0.91
N ALA A 167 4.66 9.61 -0.74
CA ALA A 167 5.71 10.42 -1.31
C ALA A 167 5.59 10.55 -2.85
N ARG A 168 5.32 9.49 -3.62
CA ARG A 168 5.06 9.63 -5.08
C ARG A 168 3.89 10.58 -5.38
N HIS A 169 2.79 10.49 -4.65
CA HIS A 169 1.62 11.38 -4.76
C HIS A 169 1.95 12.83 -4.41
N TYR A 170 2.56 13.06 -3.25
CA TYR A 170 3.03 14.38 -2.83
C TYR A 170 4.18 14.94 -3.71
N ALA A 171 4.83 14.11 -4.53
CA ALA A 171 5.82 14.52 -5.53
C ALA A 171 5.21 14.76 -6.94
N GLN A 172 3.92 14.50 -7.15
CA GLN A 172 3.24 14.83 -8.40
C GLN A 172 2.85 16.33 -8.47
N MET A 173 2.42 16.79 -9.65
CA MET A 173 1.77 18.08 -9.82
C MET A 173 0.27 17.84 -9.72
N ASN A 174 -0.26 17.98 -8.50
CA ASN A 174 -1.67 17.90 -8.15
C ASN A 174 -1.95 18.96 -7.06
N TRP A 175 -3.22 19.15 -6.70
CA TRP A 175 -3.65 20.09 -5.66
C TRP A 175 -2.99 19.83 -4.29
N GLU A 176 -2.67 18.56 -4.00
CA GLU A 176 -2.15 18.11 -2.70
C GLU A 176 -0.61 18.05 -2.64
N SER A 177 0.09 18.59 -3.65
CA SER A 177 1.54 18.43 -3.81
C SER A 177 2.33 18.96 -2.61
N ASN A 178 3.13 18.10 -1.99
CA ASN A 178 4.02 18.45 -0.89
C ASN A 178 5.40 17.76 -1.05
N PRO A 179 6.29 18.31 -1.90
CA PRO A 179 7.62 17.75 -2.15
C PRO A 179 8.47 17.52 -0.88
N SER A 180 8.30 18.34 0.16
CA SER A 180 9.04 18.19 1.43
C SER A 180 8.56 16.97 2.23
N LEU A 181 7.24 16.79 2.37
CA LEU A 181 6.64 15.60 2.97
C LEU A 181 6.99 14.34 2.18
N SER A 182 7.00 14.42 0.84
CA SER A 182 7.46 13.32 -0.01
C SER A 182 8.89 12.90 0.30
N MET A 183 9.84 13.85 0.26
CA MET A 183 11.24 13.56 0.52
C MET A 183 11.44 12.97 1.93
N PHE A 184 10.71 13.49 2.93
CA PHE A 184 10.71 12.96 4.30
C PHE A 184 10.20 11.51 4.39
N LEU A 185 9.05 11.20 3.78
CA LEU A 185 8.46 9.86 3.78
C LEU A 185 9.33 8.85 3.01
N ALA A 186 9.97 9.25 1.90
CA ALA A 186 10.94 8.42 1.20
C ALA A 186 12.20 8.11 2.05
N ALA A 187 12.67 9.08 2.85
CA ALA A 187 13.75 8.87 3.81
C ALA A 187 13.35 7.95 4.98
N LEU A 188 12.10 8.05 5.45
CA LEU A 188 11.54 7.15 6.47
C LEU A 188 11.46 5.70 5.97
N VAL A 189 10.95 5.47 4.75
CA VAL A 189 10.90 4.14 4.11
C VAL A 189 12.30 3.53 3.99
N LEU A 190 13.29 4.32 3.58
CA LEU A 190 14.69 3.91 3.56
C LEU A 190 15.15 3.43 4.94
N GLU A 191 15.00 4.26 5.96
CA GLU A 191 15.45 3.95 7.33
C GLU A 191 14.77 2.69 7.88
N THR A 192 13.45 2.59 7.79
CA THR A 192 12.70 1.46 8.37
C THR A 192 12.97 0.15 7.64
N LYS A 193 13.07 0.14 6.29
CA LYS A 193 13.41 -1.09 5.55
C LYS A 193 14.81 -1.59 5.92
N MET A 194 15.79 -0.68 5.99
CA MET A 194 17.16 -1.05 6.33
C MET A 194 17.27 -1.56 7.78
N LYS A 195 16.51 -0.99 8.73
CA LYS A 195 16.38 -1.53 10.09
C LYS A 195 15.77 -2.92 10.11
N ARG A 196 14.64 -3.16 9.42
CA ARG A 196 13.97 -4.47 9.38
C ARG A 196 14.85 -5.55 8.77
N VAL A 197 15.55 -5.25 7.69
CA VAL A 197 16.52 -6.19 7.09
C VAL A 197 17.66 -6.49 8.04
N LEU A 198 18.18 -5.51 8.79
CA LEU A 198 19.15 -5.78 9.87
C LEU A 198 18.54 -6.67 10.97
N TRP A 199 17.29 -6.45 11.38
CA TRP A 199 16.61 -7.27 12.40
C TRP A 199 16.30 -8.70 11.97
N ARG A 200 16.20 -8.95 10.66
CA ARG A 200 15.77 -10.22 10.06
C ARG A 200 16.94 -11.07 9.55
N ASP A 201 17.92 -10.44 8.90
CA ASP A 201 18.99 -11.11 8.14
C ASP A 201 20.36 -11.13 8.86
N THR A 202 20.45 -10.57 10.07
CA THR A 202 21.67 -10.65 10.90
C THR A 202 21.80 -12.06 11.51
N PRO A 203 23.00 -12.68 11.52
CA PRO A 203 23.26 -13.95 12.19
C PRO A 203 22.86 -13.96 13.67
N SER A 204 22.33 -15.09 14.15
CA SER A 204 21.73 -15.21 15.49
C SER A 204 22.72 -14.97 16.64
N ASP A 205 24.00 -15.28 16.45
CA ASP A 205 25.11 -15.00 17.36
C ASP A 205 25.45 -13.50 17.45
N MET A 206 25.16 -12.72 16.39
CA MET A 206 25.37 -11.28 16.35
C MET A 206 24.13 -10.45 16.72
N GLN A 207 22.96 -11.10 16.86
CA GLN A 207 21.66 -10.46 16.95
C GLN A 207 21.50 -9.54 18.17
N GLU A 208 22.00 -9.93 19.35
CA GLU A 208 21.97 -9.09 20.55
C GLU A 208 22.82 -7.83 20.38
N ALA A 209 24.07 -7.99 19.93
CA ALA A 209 24.97 -6.89 19.64
C ALA A 209 24.43 -5.95 18.53
N MET A 210 23.65 -6.48 17.58
CA MET A 210 22.96 -5.70 16.56
C MET A 210 21.80 -4.90 17.15
N LEU A 211 20.95 -5.49 18.01
CA LEU A 211 19.83 -4.79 18.64
C LEU A 211 20.27 -3.69 19.63
N LEU A 212 21.47 -3.80 20.22
CA LEU A 212 22.08 -2.71 21.02
C LEU A 212 22.52 -1.50 20.18
N GLU A 213 22.92 -1.72 18.92
CA GLU A 213 23.32 -0.66 17.97
C GLU A 213 22.11 -0.13 17.18
N VAL A 214 21.18 -1.00 16.79
CA VAL A 214 19.99 -0.73 15.95
C VAL A 214 18.71 -1.16 16.70
N PRO A 215 18.33 -0.48 17.79
CA PRO A 215 17.17 -0.86 18.61
C PRO A 215 15.84 -0.73 17.85
N LYS A 216 14.86 -1.57 18.23
CA LYS A 216 13.51 -1.58 17.64
C LYS A 216 12.66 -0.38 18.01
N THR A 217 12.78 0.11 19.25
CA THR A 217 11.86 1.11 19.84
C THR A 217 12.53 2.43 20.24
N ALA A 218 13.86 2.51 20.18
CA ALA A 218 14.62 3.70 20.58
C ALA A 218 15.27 4.42 19.38
N PRO A 219 15.57 5.73 19.49
CA PRO A 219 16.33 6.44 18.46
C PRO A 219 17.73 5.85 18.23
N LEU A 220 18.24 5.95 17.00
CA LEU A 220 19.62 5.59 16.69
C LEU A 220 20.59 6.60 17.33
N LYS A 221 21.66 6.09 17.95
CA LYS A 221 22.72 6.90 18.57
C LYS A 221 23.77 7.41 17.56
N PHE A 222 23.47 7.33 16.26
CA PHE A 222 24.38 7.67 15.17
C PHE A 222 23.62 8.03 13.87
N GLU A 223 24.34 8.59 12.89
CA GLU A 223 23.80 8.97 11.57
C GLU A 223 23.19 7.80 10.80
N VAL A 224 21.93 7.92 10.36
CA VAL A 224 21.17 6.89 9.62
C VAL A 224 21.93 6.33 8.40
N LEU A 225 22.78 7.14 7.75
CA LEU A 225 23.65 6.71 6.63
C LEU A 225 24.62 5.57 6.97
N LYS A 226 24.95 5.35 8.25
CA LYS A 226 25.77 4.22 8.69
C LYS A 226 25.05 2.88 8.52
N LEU A 227 23.71 2.84 8.60
CA LEU A 227 22.91 1.64 8.33
C LEU A 227 23.26 1.04 6.95
N PHE A 228 23.30 1.89 5.92
CA PHE A 228 23.56 1.53 4.53
C PHE A 228 25.04 1.33 4.18
N SER A 229 25.95 1.45 5.16
CA SER A 229 27.40 1.40 4.94
C SER A 229 28.12 0.56 5.99
N SER A 230 28.56 1.14 7.12
CA SER A 230 29.37 0.42 8.11
C SER A 230 28.58 -0.65 8.87
N VAL A 231 27.32 -0.38 9.23
CA VAL A 231 26.48 -1.28 10.04
C VAL A 231 26.05 -2.49 9.22
N SER A 232 25.55 -2.30 8.00
CA SER A 232 25.27 -3.42 7.08
C SER A 232 26.53 -4.23 6.75
N THR A 233 27.69 -3.58 6.55
CA THR A 233 28.95 -4.34 6.37
C THR A 233 29.31 -5.17 7.60
N LYS A 234 29.04 -4.68 8.82
CA LYS A 234 29.34 -5.35 10.09
C LYS A 234 28.44 -6.56 10.35
N TYR A 235 27.14 -6.44 10.09
CA TYR A 235 26.15 -7.46 10.48
C TYR A 235 25.63 -8.34 9.33
N LEU A 236 25.73 -7.88 8.08
CA LEU A 236 25.24 -8.59 6.88
C LEU A 236 26.37 -8.91 5.87
N GLY A 237 27.62 -8.47 6.13
CA GLY A 237 28.76 -8.56 5.20
C GLY A 237 28.70 -7.63 3.97
N ARG A 238 27.48 -7.32 3.51
CA ARG A 238 27.14 -6.47 2.35
C ARG A 238 26.86 -5.02 2.72
N SER A 239 27.02 -4.08 1.78
CA SER A 239 26.52 -2.71 1.96
C SER A 239 26.30 -1.97 0.64
N LEU A 240 25.32 -1.05 0.64
CA LEU A 240 24.93 -0.28 -0.54
C LEU A 240 26.10 0.52 -1.11
N LYS A 241 26.95 1.08 -0.22
CA LYS A 241 28.16 1.83 -0.58
C LYS A 241 29.14 1.02 -1.44
N LYS A 242 29.24 -0.30 -1.21
CA LYS A 242 30.11 -1.22 -1.97
C LYS A 242 29.40 -1.78 -3.21
N GLU A 243 28.18 -2.28 -3.05
CA GLU A 243 27.48 -3.06 -4.09
C GLU A 243 26.78 -2.19 -5.14
N ARG A 244 26.33 -0.99 -4.77
CA ARG A 244 25.58 -0.06 -5.63
C ARG A 244 26.17 1.36 -5.56
N PRO A 245 27.46 1.56 -5.92
CA PRO A 245 28.16 2.84 -5.75
C PRO A 245 27.53 4.01 -6.53
N LYS A 246 26.79 3.74 -7.62
CA LYS A 246 26.02 4.76 -8.36
C LYS A 246 24.76 5.26 -7.62
N LEU A 247 24.20 4.46 -6.69
CA LEU A 247 22.99 4.80 -5.92
C LEU A 247 23.33 5.41 -4.55
N TRP A 248 24.53 5.13 -4.04
CA TRP A 248 25.03 5.64 -2.76
C TRP A 248 24.99 7.19 -2.63
N PRO A 249 25.45 8.00 -3.61
CA PRO A 249 25.35 9.46 -3.53
C PRO A 249 23.91 9.97 -3.45
N THR A 250 22.96 9.29 -4.09
CA THR A 250 21.54 9.65 -4.02
C THR A 250 20.98 9.43 -2.61
N VAL A 251 21.33 8.32 -1.95
CA VAL A 251 20.96 8.08 -0.55
C VAL A 251 21.59 9.12 0.38
N GLN A 252 22.85 9.50 0.15
CA GLN A 252 23.48 10.60 0.90
C GLN A 252 22.74 11.92 0.70
N LYS A 253 22.28 12.24 -0.52
CA LYS A 253 21.48 13.44 -0.78
C LYS A 253 20.15 13.39 -0.02
N VAL A 254 19.39 12.30 -0.12
CA VAL A 254 18.08 12.15 0.55
C VAL A 254 18.17 12.39 2.06
N PHE A 255 19.15 11.79 2.75
CA PHE A 255 19.30 12.02 4.19
C PHE A 255 19.86 13.41 4.54
N LYS A 256 20.65 14.03 3.65
CA LYS A 256 21.04 15.45 3.80
C LYS A 256 19.82 16.36 3.69
N ASP A 257 19.04 16.24 2.60
CA ASP A 257 17.84 17.03 2.32
C ASP A 257 16.84 16.89 3.47
N ARG A 258 16.62 15.67 3.96
CA ARG A 258 15.74 15.36 5.12
C ARG A 258 16.18 16.09 6.38
N ASN A 259 17.48 16.14 6.65
CA ASN A 259 18.00 16.84 7.82
C ASN A 259 17.98 18.36 7.65
N GLN A 260 18.18 18.89 6.43
CA GLN A 260 18.02 20.33 6.14
C GLN A 260 16.56 20.77 6.28
N PHE A 261 15.59 19.97 5.81
CA PHE A 261 14.18 20.23 6.06
C PHE A 261 13.86 20.21 7.57
N ALA A 262 14.28 19.15 8.28
CA ALA A 262 13.96 18.96 9.70
C ALA A 262 14.62 19.97 10.67
N HIS A 263 15.80 20.53 10.33
CA HIS A 263 16.54 21.43 11.23
C HIS A 263 16.67 22.87 10.72
N GLN A 264 16.39 23.14 9.44
CA GLN A 264 16.59 24.46 8.82
C GLN A 264 15.35 24.92 8.03
N ALA A 265 14.24 24.15 8.06
CA ALA A 265 13.04 24.38 7.25
C ALA A 265 13.29 24.52 5.73
N VAL A 266 14.41 23.99 5.23
CA VAL A 266 14.74 24.03 3.80
C VAL A 266 13.81 23.06 3.06
N HIS A 267 12.85 23.62 2.32
CA HIS A 267 11.90 22.83 1.55
C HIS A 267 12.57 22.15 0.35
N ALA A 268 12.28 20.86 0.17
CA ALA A 268 12.73 20.12 -1.01
C ALA A 268 11.98 20.58 -2.27
N THR A 269 12.66 20.61 -3.42
CA THR A 269 12.01 20.82 -4.72
C THR A 269 11.27 19.56 -5.19
N ARG A 270 10.34 19.73 -6.15
CA ARG A 270 9.64 18.59 -6.77
C ARG A 270 10.59 17.58 -7.42
N THR A 271 11.72 18.02 -7.99
CA THR A 271 12.72 17.13 -8.59
C THR A 271 13.37 16.25 -7.52
N GLU A 272 13.83 16.86 -6.43
CA GLU A 272 14.46 16.15 -5.31
C GLU A 272 13.49 15.18 -4.62
N ALA A 273 12.22 15.55 -4.49
CA ALA A 273 11.17 14.67 -4.00
C ALA A 273 10.96 13.42 -4.87
N ASN A 274 10.91 13.59 -6.21
CA ASN A 274 10.81 12.46 -7.14
C ASN A 274 12.06 11.58 -7.11
N ASP A 275 13.25 12.17 -7.03
CA ASP A 275 14.51 11.42 -6.95
C ASP A 275 14.70 10.71 -5.61
N ALA A 276 14.16 11.26 -4.51
CA ALA A 276 14.08 10.58 -3.22
C ALA A 276 13.20 9.32 -3.30
N VAL A 277 12.00 9.43 -3.88
CA VAL A 277 11.09 8.29 -4.11
C VAL A 277 11.73 7.22 -5.00
N ARG A 278 12.35 7.62 -6.13
CA ARG A 278 13.10 6.71 -7.02
C ARG A 278 14.25 6.02 -6.31
N CYS A 279 15.01 6.76 -5.49
CA CYS A 279 16.11 6.26 -4.70
C CYS A 279 15.65 5.19 -3.71
N ALA A 280 14.62 5.51 -2.92
CA ALA A 280 14.08 4.63 -1.90
C ALA A 280 13.53 3.32 -2.50
N ARG A 281 12.80 3.35 -3.63
CA ARG A 281 12.35 2.10 -4.31
C ARG A 281 13.54 1.27 -4.80
N ARG A 282 14.57 1.89 -5.38
CA ARG A 282 15.78 1.19 -5.86
C ARG A 282 16.59 0.55 -4.72
N VAL A 283 16.62 1.16 -3.54
CA VAL A 283 17.27 0.59 -2.35
C VAL A 283 16.47 -0.58 -1.78
N MET A 284 15.13 -0.49 -1.71
CA MET A 284 14.29 -1.63 -1.30
C MET A 284 14.52 -2.84 -2.21
N LEU A 285 14.44 -2.67 -3.54
CA LEU A 285 14.65 -3.74 -4.52
C LEU A 285 16.04 -4.40 -4.41
N TRP A 286 17.06 -3.66 -3.95
CA TRP A 286 18.39 -4.21 -3.64
C TRP A 286 18.42 -4.96 -2.30
N LEU A 287 17.72 -4.46 -1.27
CA LEU A 287 17.60 -5.12 0.02
C LEU A 287 16.87 -6.47 -0.11
N ASP A 288 15.78 -6.52 -0.88
CA ASP A 288 14.92 -7.70 -1.13
C ASP A 288 15.58 -8.82 -1.96
N GLY A 289 16.87 -8.70 -2.27
CA GLY A 289 17.63 -9.69 -3.05
C GLY A 289 17.14 -9.89 -4.50
N GLY A 290 16.18 -9.10 -4.95
CA GLY A 290 15.42 -9.33 -6.18
C GLY A 290 14.34 -10.41 -6.10
N SER A 291 14.20 -11.12 -4.97
CA SER A 291 13.37 -12.33 -4.86
C SER A 291 12.17 -12.21 -3.92
N GLN A 292 12.23 -11.36 -2.88
CA GLN A 292 11.14 -11.17 -1.91
C GLN A 292 10.14 -10.06 -2.29
N GLN A 293 9.98 -9.81 -3.58
CA GLN A 293 9.10 -8.75 -4.10
C GLN A 293 7.64 -9.22 -4.07
N ASN A 294 6.72 -8.38 -3.57
CA ASN A 294 5.28 -8.64 -3.67
C ASN A 294 4.79 -8.78 -5.12
N TYR A 295 5.48 -8.12 -6.05
CA TYR A 295 5.22 -8.10 -7.49
C TYR A 295 6.55 -8.33 -8.21
N ARG A 296 6.61 -9.25 -9.17
CA ARG A 296 7.79 -9.35 -10.06
C ARG A 296 7.78 -8.21 -11.07
N HIS A 297 8.96 -7.69 -11.37
CA HIS A 297 9.25 -6.77 -12.48
C HIS A 297 9.92 -7.51 -13.63
#